data_AF-A0A101IKZ7-F1
#
_entry.id   AF-A0A101IKZ7-F1
#
_cell.length_a   1.000
_cell.length_b   1.000
_cell.length_c   1.000
_cell.angle_alpha   90.00
_cell.angle_beta   90.00
_cell.angle_gamma   90.00
#
_symmetry.space_group_name_H-M   'P 1'
#
loop_
_entity.id
_entity.type
_entity.pdbx_description
1 polymer ?
#
loop_
_entity_poly.entity_id
_entity_poly.type
_entity_poly.pdbx_seq_one_letter_code
_entity_poly.pdbx_strand_id
1 'polypeptide(L)'
;MKMENEFLALNFSEKFATFELRSKIFPETWLKSSFEIQCHCKGEDTELIEDFWSISKIEHLEAIDMGFGILEMENLRLETEFRNVEVNIRVGLEQKEGMAFFQLKMINHGSQPIFIDQLVPLKIKEGSLSLGKSRKPDLTFYSNGWQSWSKTGTFHRGDKQHTTLIGRFQNPQIFNPDTPRHKDGDHFSGDMFGLLCENTQKIGLLAGFISQKMHFGSLETRLSPNPSLRMWANGDHARLDPGESIRTDWACLSFVDLNDHKPIRPYLNTVVKAHKIQAEISVPVGWCSWYHFYQNITQEDIEANLTSVLILKDRVPLPLLQIDDGFETYPGDWFDFVPGFPEGVKPLATKASKADLIPGLWLAPFIVHPKAKLVKDHPEWLLRDKNGKLVSAGFVWNTFTYALDLTHPAALDYACDVIRTAVKEWGFEYLKLDFLYAAALKGQYQNPTKTRAQVLRSGLEALRHAAGKDTIMLACG
;
A
#
# COMPACT_ATOMS: atom_id res chain seq x y z
N MET A 1 -30.97 -1.63 -12.50
CA MET A 1 -30.29 -0.35 -12.82
C MET A 1 -29.24 -0.53 -13.93
N LYS A 2 -29.11 0.43 -14.86
CA LYS A 2 -28.16 0.38 -15.99
C LYS A 2 -27.48 1.74 -16.16
N MET A 3 -26.15 1.74 -16.24
CA MET A 3 -25.30 2.91 -16.54
C MET A 3 -24.44 2.58 -17.76
N GLU A 4 -24.19 3.54 -18.63
CA GLU A 4 -23.30 3.32 -19.77
C GLU A 4 -22.67 4.63 -20.27
N ASN A 5 -21.42 4.55 -20.71
CA ASN A 5 -20.72 5.62 -21.43
C ASN A 5 -20.28 5.09 -22.82
N GLU A 6 -19.35 5.75 -23.51
CA GLU A 6 -18.84 5.28 -24.80
C GLU A 6 -17.96 4.02 -24.71
N PHE A 7 -17.42 3.70 -23.53
CA PHE A 7 -16.44 2.62 -23.31
C PHE A 7 -17.03 1.37 -22.65
N LEU A 8 -17.98 1.54 -21.74
CA LEU A 8 -18.47 0.54 -20.80
C LEU A 8 -20.00 0.59 -20.68
N ALA A 9 -20.57 -0.59 -20.43
CA ALA A 9 -21.95 -0.72 -19.98
C ALA A 9 -21.98 -1.53 -18.68
N LEU A 10 -22.59 -0.97 -17.64
CA LEU A 10 -22.66 -1.51 -16.30
C LEU A 10 -24.12 -1.75 -15.91
N ASN A 11 -24.49 -3.00 -15.66
CA ASN A 11 -25.85 -3.40 -15.28
C ASN A 11 -25.84 -3.98 -13.87
N PHE A 12 -26.64 -3.42 -12.98
CA PHE A 12 -26.84 -3.94 -11.62
C PHE A 12 -28.14 -4.71 -11.54
N SER A 13 -28.05 -5.89 -10.91
CA SER A 13 -29.21 -6.63 -10.45
C SER A 13 -29.70 -6.04 -9.12
N GLU A 14 -30.97 -5.66 -9.07
CA GLU A 14 -31.61 -5.10 -7.87
C GLU A 14 -31.94 -6.16 -6.81
N LYS A 15 -31.99 -7.43 -7.22
CA LYS A 15 -32.39 -8.57 -6.39
C LYS A 15 -31.22 -9.35 -5.78
N PHE A 16 -30.05 -9.25 -6.40
CA PHE A 16 -28.84 -9.98 -6.03
C PHE A 16 -27.74 -8.95 -6.21
N ALA A 17 -27.09 -8.47 -5.13
CA ALA A 17 -26.05 -7.43 -5.15
C ALA A 17 -24.85 -7.81 -6.02
N THR A 18 -25.08 -7.78 -7.32
CA THR A 18 -24.26 -8.30 -8.40
C THR A 18 -24.35 -7.32 -9.55
N PHE A 19 -23.25 -7.20 -10.28
CA PHE A 19 -23.18 -6.35 -11.44
C PHE A 19 -22.53 -7.08 -12.61
N GLU A 20 -22.93 -6.67 -13.80
CA GLU A 20 -22.34 -7.09 -15.05
C GLU A 20 -21.70 -5.87 -15.71
N LEU A 21 -20.39 -5.95 -15.97
CA LEU A 21 -19.65 -4.93 -16.69
C LEU A 21 -19.26 -5.47 -18.07
N ARG A 22 -19.62 -4.75 -19.12
CA ARG A 22 -19.30 -5.08 -20.52
C ARG A 22 -18.44 -4.00 -21.13
N SER A 23 -17.47 -4.40 -21.95
CA SER A 23 -16.77 -3.48 -22.82
C SER A 23 -17.62 -3.14 -24.05
N LYS A 24 -17.65 -1.86 -24.43
CA LYS A 24 -18.16 -1.40 -25.74
C LYS A 24 -17.05 -1.33 -26.80
N ILE A 25 -15.78 -1.41 -26.37
CA ILE A 25 -14.59 -1.35 -27.24
C ILE A 25 -14.16 -2.76 -27.67
N PHE A 26 -14.15 -3.72 -26.74
CA PHE A 26 -13.74 -5.09 -27.00
C PHE A 26 -14.97 -6.02 -27.14
N PRO A 27 -15.24 -6.58 -28.33
CA PRO A 27 -16.38 -7.47 -28.54
C PRO A 27 -16.34 -8.71 -27.62
N GLU A 28 -17.51 -9.16 -27.17
CA GLU A 28 -17.66 -10.32 -26.26
C GLU A 28 -16.85 -10.24 -24.96
N THR A 29 -16.40 -9.04 -24.57
CA THR A 29 -15.63 -8.85 -23.34
C THR A 29 -16.55 -8.36 -22.24
N TRP A 30 -16.70 -9.17 -21.19
CA TRP A 30 -17.62 -8.91 -20.09
C TRP A 30 -17.23 -9.68 -18.83
N LEU A 31 -17.72 -9.21 -17.68
CA LEU A 31 -17.63 -9.91 -16.41
C LEU A 31 -18.93 -9.77 -15.63
N LYS A 32 -19.21 -10.75 -14.77
CA LYS A 32 -20.21 -10.69 -13.71
C LYS A 32 -19.51 -10.82 -12.37
N SER A 33 -19.87 -9.95 -11.43
CA SER A 33 -19.27 -9.92 -10.11
C SER A 33 -20.28 -9.64 -9.02
N SER A 34 -19.96 -10.07 -7.80
CA SER A 34 -20.68 -9.75 -6.58
C SER A 34 -19.80 -8.97 -5.59
N PHE A 35 -20.44 -8.41 -4.57
CA PHE A 35 -19.79 -7.82 -3.40
C PHE A 35 -19.83 -8.81 -2.24
N GLU A 36 -18.89 -8.70 -1.32
CA GLU A 36 -18.84 -9.49 -0.08
C GLU A 36 -18.26 -8.62 1.05
N ILE A 37 -18.74 -8.82 2.28
CA ILE A 37 -18.15 -8.19 3.47
C ILE A 37 -18.04 -9.25 4.55
N GLN A 38 -16.84 -9.44 5.07
CA GLN A 38 -16.54 -10.33 6.19
C GLN A 38 -16.17 -9.51 7.42
N CYS A 39 -16.80 -9.83 8.55
CA CYS A 39 -16.53 -9.19 9.83
C CYS A 39 -16.84 -10.13 11.01
N HIS A 40 -16.40 -9.78 12.21
CA HIS A 40 -16.79 -10.44 13.45
C HIS A 40 -17.69 -9.54 14.29
N CYS A 41 -18.81 -10.09 14.76
CA CYS A 41 -19.73 -9.42 15.68
C CYS A 41 -20.09 -10.37 16.84
N LYS A 42 -20.05 -9.88 18.08
CA LYS A 42 -20.33 -10.68 19.29
C LYS A 42 -19.51 -11.98 19.44
N GLY A 43 -18.34 -12.06 18.81
CA GLY A 43 -17.47 -13.24 18.84
C GLY A 43 -17.84 -14.32 17.82
N GLU A 44 -18.75 -14.04 16.88
CA GLU A 44 -19.10 -14.91 15.78
C GLU A 44 -18.64 -14.30 14.44
N ASP A 45 -18.07 -15.16 13.58
CA ASP A 45 -17.72 -14.82 12.21
C ASP A 45 -19.01 -14.58 11.43
N THR A 46 -19.07 -13.43 10.76
CA THR A 46 -20.26 -12.93 10.11
C THR A 46 -19.92 -12.51 8.68
N GLU A 47 -20.46 -13.24 7.71
CA GLU A 47 -20.57 -12.74 6.34
C GLU A 47 -21.79 -11.83 6.29
N LEU A 48 -21.56 -10.53 6.09
CA LEU A 48 -22.65 -9.59 5.91
C LEU A 48 -23.19 -9.83 4.51
N ILE A 49 -22.48 -9.47 3.44
CA ILE A 49 -23.02 -9.56 2.09
C ILE A 49 -22.82 -10.96 1.48
N GLU A 50 -23.92 -11.69 1.26
CA GLU A 50 -23.99 -12.92 0.45
C GLU A 50 -24.68 -12.66 -0.92
N ASP A 51 -24.80 -13.66 -1.78
CA ASP A 51 -25.34 -13.53 -3.16
C ASP A 51 -26.80 -12.99 -3.25
N PHE A 52 -27.53 -12.81 -2.14
CA PHE A 52 -28.99 -12.65 -2.07
C PHE A 52 -29.51 -11.34 -1.45
N TRP A 53 -28.99 -10.19 -1.86
CA TRP A 53 -29.27 -8.90 -1.23
C TRP A 53 -30.20 -8.00 -2.03
N SER A 54 -31.13 -7.31 -1.36
CA SER A 54 -32.03 -6.32 -1.95
C SER A 54 -31.53 -4.88 -1.75
N ILE A 55 -31.52 -4.11 -2.84
CA ILE A 55 -31.23 -2.68 -2.81
C ILE A 55 -32.44 -1.95 -2.24
N SER A 56 -32.28 -1.23 -1.12
CA SER A 56 -33.36 -0.45 -0.47
C SER A 56 -33.53 0.93 -1.07
N LYS A 57 -32.44 1.55 -1.53
CA LYS A 57 -32.46 2.90 -2.09
C LYS A 57 -31.35 3.05 -3.13
N ILE A 58 -31.70 3.71 -4.23
CA ILE A 58 -30.79 4.14 -5.27
C ILE A 58 -30.85 5.66 -5.33
N GLU A 59 -29.70 6.31 -5.30
CA GLU A 59 -29.56 7.75 -5.51
C GLU A 59 -28.59 8.00 -6.65
N HIS A 60 -29.12 8.57 -7.74
CA HIS A 60 -28.37 8.93 -8.93
C HIS A 60 -27.68 10.28 -8.74
N LEU A 61 -26.41 10.36 -9.13
CA LEU A 61 -25.57 11.55 -9.06
C LEU A 61 -24.88 11.76 -10.40
N GLU A 62 -25.34 12.76 -11.16
CA GLU A 62 -24.75 13.10 -12.46
C GLU A 62 -23.44 13.88 -12.30
N ALA A 63 -22.43 13.47 -13.07
CA ALA A 63 -21.21 14.22 -13.35
C ALA A 63 -20.50 14.83 -12.13
N ILE A 64 -20.14 13.98 -11.16
CA ILE A 64 -19.39 14.38 -9.96
C ILE A 64 -17.89 14.44 -10.28
N ASP A 65 -17.27 15.60 -10.07
CA ASP A 65 -15.81 15.74 -10.11
C ASP A 65 -15.18 15.17 -8.84
N MET A 66 -14.42 14.09 -8.99
CA MET A 66 -13.73 13.40 -7.90
C MET A 66 -12.28 13.86 -7.70
N GLY A 67 -11.80 14.80 -8.53
CA GLY A 67 -10.40 15.23 -8.61
C GLY A 67 -9.48 14.26 -9.36
N PHE A 68 -9.89 13.01 -9.55
CA PHE A 68 -9.21 12.02 -10.41
C PHE A 68 -9.94 11.71 -11.72
N GLY A 69 -11.20 12.14 -11.85
CA GLY A 69 -12.05 11.93 -13.00
C GLY A 69 -13.45 12.49 -12.74
N ILE A 70 -14.24 12.65 -13.81
CA ILE A 70 -15.66 13.03 -13.69
C ILE A 70 -16.48 11.75 -13.81
N LEU A 71 -17.21 11.43 -12.75
CA LEU A 71 -17.97 10.18 -12.66
C LEU A 71 -19.46 10.45 -12.81
N GLU A 72 -20.13 9.69 -13.68
CA GLU A 72 -21.56 9.42 -13.51
C GLU A 72 -21.71 8.35 -12.44
N MET A 73 -22.50 8.60 -11.40
CA MET A 73 -22.47 7.81 -10.18
C MET A 73 -23.85 7.38 -9.68
N GLU A 74 -23.85 6.25 -8.99
CA GLU A 74 -24.99 5.71 -8.27
C GLU A 74 -24.57 5.35 -6.83
N ASN A 75 -25.37 5.79 -5.86
CA ASN A 75 -25.25 5.37 -4.47
C ASN A 75 -26.34 4.34 -4.16
N LEU A 76 -25.92 3.13 -3.81
CA LEU A 76 -26.80 2.01 -3.49
C LEU A 76 -26.77 1.77 -1.98
N ARG A 77 -27.93 1.88 -1.32
CA ARG A 77 -28.09 1.45 0.07
C ARG A 77 -28.60 0.02 0.11
N LEU A 78 -27.89 -0.86 0.80
CA LEU A 78 -28.25 -2.26 0.92
C LEU A 78 -28.92 -2.54 2.27
N GLU A 79 -29.95 -3.40 2.26
CA GLU A 79 -30.47 -3.99 3.49
C GLU A 79 -29.60 -5.19 3.85
N THR A 80 -29.12 -5.23 5.09
CA THR A 80 -28.30 -6.33 5.58
C THR A 80 -29.14 -7.23 6.48
N GLU A 81 -28.80 -8.53 6.54
CA GLU A 81 -29.43 -9.45 7.52
C GLU A 81 -29.20 -8.99 8.97
N PHE A 82 -28.14 -8.23 9.19
CA PHE A 82 -27.83 -7.57 10.45
C PHE A 82 -28.52 -6.21 10.52
N ARG A 83 -29.78 -6.19 10.97
CA ARG A 83 -30.64 -4.98 11.01
C ARG A 83 -29.99 -3.67 11.49
N ASN A 84 -28.94 -3.75 12.32
CA ASN A 84 -28.23 -2.59 12.87
C ASN A 84 -26.93 -2.24 12.11
N VAL A 85 -26.70 -2.83 10.94
CA VAL A 85 -25.57 -2.52 10.06
C VAL A 85 -26.13 -2.02 8.75
N GLU A 86 -25.61 -0.90 8.28
CA GLU A 86 -25.94 -0.36 6.96
C GLU A 86 -24.72 -0.46 6.05
N VAL A 87 -24.93 -0.95 4.83
CA VAL A 87 -23.92 -0.94 3.78
C VAL A 87 -24.36 -0.02 2.66
N ASN A 88 -23.45 0.85 2.24
CA ASN A 88 -23.60 1.67 1.05
C ASN A 88 -22.53 1.30 0.03
N ILE A 89 -22.93 1.09 -1.22
CA ILE A 89 -22.03 0.90 -2.35
C ILE A 89 -22.14 2.12 -3.24
N ARG A 90 -21.01 2.77 -3.50
CA ARG A 90 -20.91 3.80 -4.54
C ARG A 90 -20.31 3.20 -5.77
N VAL A 91 -20.91 3.50 -6.90
CA VAL A 91 -20.48 3.00 -8.20
C VAL A 91 -20.42 4.15 -9.17
N GLY A 92 -19.43 4.18 -10.05
CA GLY A 92 -19.38 5.20 -11.08
C GLY A 92 -18.67 4.77 -12.35
N LEU A 93 -19.05 5.39 -13.47
CA LEU A 93 -18.34 5.28 -14.74
C LEU A 93 -17.63 6.60 -15.03
N GLU A 94 -16.36 6.55 -15.40
CA GLU A 94 -15.60 7.73 -15.82
C GLU A 94 -16.04 8.20 -17.20
N GLN A 95 -16.23 9.50 -17.41
CA GLN A 95 -16.82 10.01 -18.66
C GLN A 95 -15.88 9.99 -19.87
N LYS A 96 -14.56 10.01 -19.66
CA LYS A 96 -13.52 10.21 -20.67
C LYS A 96 -12.58 9.02 -20.82
N GLU A 97 -12.64 8.06 -19.93
CA GLU A 97 -11.79 6.86 -19.90
C GLU A 97 -12.64 5.61 -19.60
N GLY A 98 -12.19 4.45 -20.10
CA GLY A 98 -12.89 3.17 -19.96
C GLY A 98 -12.76 2.51 -18.59
N MET A 99 -13.05 3.25 -17.51
CA MET A 99 -12.91 2.80 -16.13
C MET A 99 -14.24 2.84 -15.35
N ALA A 100 -14.49 1.78 -14.59
CA ALA A 100 -15.57 1.70 -13.61
C ALA A 100 -15.00 1.74 -12.18
N PHE A 101 -15.63 2.49 -11.30
CA PHE A 101 -15.19 2.70 -9.92
C PHE A 101 -16.21 2.16 -8.92
N PHE A 102 -15.70 1.58 -7.83
CA PHE A 102 -16.51 0.98 -6.76
C PHE A 102 -15.95 1.38 -5.39
N GLN A 103 -16.82 1.69 -4.44
CA GLN A 103 -16.42 1.98 -3.06
C GLN A 103 -17.49 1.48 -2.09
N LEU A 104 -17.05 0.79 -1.04
CA LEU A 104 -17.93 0.25 0.00
C LEU A 104 -17.83 1.14 1.23
N LYS A 105 -18.97 1.37 1.88
CA LYS A 105 -19.05 2.00 3.21
C LYS A 105 -19.94 1.14 4.10
N MET A 106 -19.46 0.84 5.30
CA MET A 106 -20.20 0.16 6.35
C MET A 106 -20.43 1.12 7.52
N ILE A 107 -21.63 1.13 8.08
CA ILE A 107 -22.04 1.97 9.22
C ILE A 107 -22.62 1.07 10.30
N ASN A 108 -22.14 1.23 11.53
CA ASN A 108 -22.63 0.48 12.68
C ASN A 108 -23.71 1.29 13.43
N HIS A 109 -24.97 0.97 13.21
CA HIS A 109 -26.11 1.54 13.97
C HIS A 109 -26.43 0.73 15.23
N GLY A 110 -25.65 -0.31 15.52
CA GLY A 110 -25.83 -1.19 16.68
C GLY A 110 -25.28 -0.60 17.98
N SER A 111 -25.36 -1.38 19.05
CA SER A 111 -24.82 -1.02 20.38
C SER A 111 -23.52 -1.74 20.73
N GLN A 112 -23.00 -2.56 19.82
CA GLN A 112 -21.79 -3.36 20.01
C GLN A 112 -20.77 -3.07 18.91
N PRO A 113 -19.47 -3.15 19.20
CA PRO A 113 -18.44 -2.99 18.18
C PRO A 113 -18.45 -4.15 17.18
N ILE A 114 -18.01 -3.86 15.95
CA ILE A 114 -17.82 -4.85 14.87
C ILE A 114 -16.35 -4.82 14.47
N PHE A 115 -15.75 -5.97 14.20
CA PHE A 115 -14.35 -6.06 13.77
C PHE A 115 -14.29 -6.45 12.30
N ILE A 116 -13.61 -5.66 11.47
CA ILE A 116 -13.67 -5.82 10.01
C ILE A 116 -12.56 -6.74 9.53
N ASP A 117 -12.90 -7.74 8.72
CA ASP A 117 -11.92 -8.68 8.16
C ASP A 117 -11.61 -8.34 6.72
N GLN A 118 -12.64 -8.29 5.87
CA GLN A 118 -12.50 -8.00 4.44
C GLN A 118 -13.70 -7.23 3.90
N LEU A 119 -13.42 -6.24 3.04
CA LEU A 119 -14.42 -5.51 2.26
C LEU A 119 -14.14 -5.78 0.78
N VAL A 120 -14.99 -6.57 0.12
CA VAL A 120 -14.73 -7.16 -1.21
C VAL A 120 -15.55 -6.43 -2.29
N PRO A 121 -14.98 -5.43 -2.99
CA PRO A 121 -15.63 -4.78 -4.13
C PRO A 121 -15.77 -5.67 -5.36
N LEU A 122 -14.98 -6.76 -5.45
CA LEU A 122 -14.94 -7.60 -6.64
C LEU A 122 -14.78 -9.07 -6.27
N LYS A 123 -15.78 -9.87 -6.65
CA LYS A 123 -15.73 -11.33 -6.65
C LYS A 123 -16.26 -11.86 -7.98
N ILE A 124 -15.36 -12.22 -8.89
CA ILE A 124 -15.66 -12.85 -10.18
C ILE A 124 -15.48 -14.35 -10.00
N LYS A 125 -16.58 -15.09 -10.01
CA LYS A 125 -16.57 -16.55 -9.88
C LYS A 125 -16.15 -17.21 -11.19
N GLU A 126 -15.76 -18.47 -11.12
CA GLU A 126 -15.48 -19.28 -12.30
C GLU A 126 -16.65 -19.25 -13.30
N GLY A 127 -16.35 -19.08 -14.58
CA GLY A 127 -17.37 -18.98 -15.64
C GLY A 127 -18.12 -17.64 -15.71
N SER A 128 -17.77 -16.66 -14.87
CA SER A 128 -18.39 -15.32 -14.82
C SER A 128 -17.54 -14.24 -15.51
N LEU A 129 -16.66 -14.61 -16.42
CA LEU A 129 -15.75 -13.71 -17.12
C LEU A 129 -15.51 -14.18 -18.56
N SER A 130 -15.45 -13.24 -19.48
CA SER A 130 -14.98 -13.44 -20.85
C SER A 130 -14.08 -12.28 -21.26
N LEU A 131 -12.86 -12.60 -21.70
CA LEU A 131 -11.91 -11.66 -22.31
C LEU A 131 -11.83 -11.94 -23.82
N GLY A 132 -13.00 -11.90 -24.48
CA GLY A 132 -13.18 -12.14 -25.91
C GLY A 132 -13.58 -13.58 -26.26
N LYS A 133 -13.43 -13.93 -27.55
CA LYS A 133 -14.04 -15.12 -28.19
C LYS A 133 -13.21 -16.39 -28.14
N SER A 134 -11.98 -16.35 -27.61
CA SER A 134 -11.08 -17.52 -27.64
C SER A 134 -11.65 -18.70 -26.86
N ARG A 135 -11.74 -19.86 -27.51
CA ARG A 135 -12.17 -21.13 -26.87
C ARG A 135 -11.11 -21.72 -25.94
N LYS A 136 -9.85 -21.34 -26.14
CA LYS A 136 -8.69 -21.74 -25.33
C LYS A 136 -7.84 -20.50 -25.08
N PRO A 137 -8.26 -19.61 -24.17
CA PRO A 137 -7.55 -18.36 -23.91
C PRO A 137 -6.15 -18.65 -23.38
N ASP A 138 -5.15 -17.88 -23.84
CA ASP A 138 -3.81 -17.88 -23.25
C ASP A 138 -3.80 -16.85 -22.13
N LEU A 139 -4.02 -17.34 -20.91
CA LEU A 139 -4.19 -16.49 -19.74
C LEU A 139 -2.89 -16.28 -18.97
N THR A 140 -2.64 -15.04 -18.59
CA THR A 140 -1.58 -14.67 -17.66
C THR A 140 -2.09 -13.70 -16.60
N PHE A 141 -1.42 -13.65 -15.45
CA PHE A 141 -1.71 -12.67 -14.41
C PHE A 141 -0.46 -11.87 -14.06
N TYR A 142 -0.53 -10.56 -14.25
CA TYR A 142 0.45 -9.64 -13.69
C TYR A 142 0.07 -9.33 -12.23
N SER A 143 0.97 -9.70 -11.32
CA SER A 143 0.87 -9.45 -9.89
C SER A 143 1.81 -8.31 -9.50
N ASN A 144 1.25 -7.28 -8.87
CA ASN A 144 2.03 -6.23 -8.21
C ASN A 144 2.34 -6.65 -6.75
N GLY A 145 3.59 -6.45 -6.32
CA GLY A 145 4.02 -6.72 -4.95
C GLY A 145 3.66 -5.60 -3.97
N TRP A 146 3.62 -5.93 -2.68
CA TRP A 146 3.25 -5.02 -1.59
C TRP A 146 4.20 -3.83 -1.40
N GLN A 147 5.51 -4.07 -1.51
CA GLN A 147 6.53 -3.04 -1.45
C GLN A 147 7.75 -3.38 -2.32
N SER A 148 8.74 -2.50 -2.32
CA SER A 148 10.06 -2.60 -2.97
C SER A 148 10.74 -3.99 -2.95
N TRP A 149 10.83 -4.66 -1.81
CA TRP A 149 11.37 -6.04 -1.72
C TRP A 149 10.38 -7.15 -2.07
N SER A 150 9.12 -6.80 -2.34
CA SER A 150 8.09 -7.76 -2.74
C SER A 150 8.24 -8.11 -4.21
N LYS A 151 7.96 -9.37 -4.55
CA LYS A 151 8.04 -9.81 -5.94
C LYS A 151 6.86 -9.23 -6.74
N THR A 152 7.18 -8.52 -7.83
CA THR A 152 6.25 -8.14 -8.91
C THR A 152 6.57 -8.94 -10.16
N GLY A 153 5.56 -9.38 -10.90
CA GLY A 153 5.79 -10.09 -12.18
C GLY A 153 4.55 -10.74 -12.77
N THR A 154 4.74 -11.32 -13.95
CA THR A 154 3.68 -12.02 -14.70
C THR A 154 3.79 -13.52 -14.52
N PHE A 155 2.66 -14.16 -14.23
CA PHE A 155 2.52 -15.60 -14.07
C PHE A 155 1.67 -16.19 -15.19
N HIS A 156 2.10 -17.34 -15.71
CA HIS A 156 1.40 -18.13 -16.72
C HIS A 156 0.70 -19.32 -16.08
N ARG A 157 -0.16 -19.96 -16.87
CA ARG A 157 -0.68 -21.27 -16.50
C ARG A 157 0.46 -22.28 -16.30
N GLY A 158 0.43 -23.00 -15.18
CA GLY A 158 1.45 -23.94 -14.72
C GLY A 158 2.49 -23.31 -13.78
N ASP A 159 2.58 -21.99 -13.74
CA ASP A 159 3.52 -21.31 -12.85
C ASP A 159 3.09 -21.42 -11.39
N LYS A 160 4.07 -21.25 -10.49
CA LYS A 160 3.86 -21.14 -9.05
C LYS A 160 4.32 -19.78 -8.57
N GLN A 161 3.54 -19.15 -7.71
CA GLN A 161 3.99 -17.94 -7.04
C GLN A 161 5.16 -18.28 -6.11
N HIS A 162 6.26 -17.54 -6.24
CA HIS A 162 7.46 -17.83 -5.48
C HIS A 162 7.21 -17.55 -4.00
N THR A 163 7.53 -18.54 -3.16
CA THR A 163 7.52 -18.41 -1.71
C THR A 163 8.88 -18.83 -1.16
N THR A 164 9.30 -18.20 -0.07
CA THR A 164 10.56 -18.53 0.61
C THR A 164 10.34 -19.56 1.72
N LEU A 165 11.32 -20.46 1.91
CA LEU A 165 11.31 -21.44 3.00
C LEU A 165 11.76 -20.84 4.34
N ILE A 166 12.48 -19.71 4.34
CA ILE A 166 12.98 -19.02 5.55
C ILE A 166 11.97 -18.00 6.08
N GLY A 167 10.68 -18.34 6.05
CA GLY A 167 9.58 -17.40 6.16
C GLY A 167 9.63 -16.39 7.31
N ARG A 168 9.99 -16.79 8.53
CA ARG A 168 10.03 -15.85 9.67
C ARG A 168 11.13 -14.79 9.58
N PHE A 169 12.21 -15.06 8.83
CA PHE A 169 13.33 -14.13 8.68
C PHE A 169 12.99 -12.99 7.70
N GLN A 170 12.25 -13.31 6.64
CA GLN A 170 12.05 -12.39 5.51
C GLN A 170 10.59 -11.93 5.34
N ASN A 171 9.60 -12.77 5.66
CA ASN A 171 8.19 -12.49 5.31
C ASN A 171 7.66 -11.15 5.84
N PRO A 172 7.97 -10.71 7.08
CA PRO A 172 7.51 -9.40 7.56
C PRO A 172 7.93 -8.24 6.64
N GLN A 173 9.01 -8.42 5.89
CA GLN A 173 9.63 -7.42 5.03
C GLN A 173 9.22 -7.55 3.55
N ILE A 174 8.50 -8.59 3.13
CA ILE A 174 8.24 -8.82 1.68
C ILE A 174 6.82 -9.24 1.34
N PHE A 175 5.99 -9.50 2.36
CA PHE A 175 4.61 -9.93 2.14
C PHE A 175 3.67 -9.12 3.01
N ASN A 176 2.57 -8.69 2.39
CA ASN A 176 1.40 -8.27 3.11
C ASN A 176 0.80 -9.49 3.85
N PRO A 177 0.71 -9.48 5.19
CA PRO A 177 0.25 -10.64 5.97
C PRO A 177 -1.13 -11.19 5.60
N ASP A 178 -2.02 -10.34 5.07
CA ASP A 178 -3.40 -10.71 4.72
C ASP A 178 -3.59 -11.04 3.22
N THR A 179 -2.52 -10.95 2.43
CA THR A 179 -2.52 -11.45 1.04
C THR A 179 -2.16 -12.94 1.04
N PRO A 180 -3.04 -13.82 0.52
CA PRO A 180 -2.81 -15.25 0.55
C PRO A 180 -1.60 -15.63 -0.32
N ARG A 181 -1.06 -16.82 -0.04
CA ARG A 181 0.10 -17.35 -0.75
C ARG A 181 -0.15 -18.78 -1.16
N HIS A 182 -0.31 -18.95 -2.46
CA HIS A 182 -0.67 -20.22 -3.05
C HIS A 182 0.57 -20.99 -3.52
N LYS A 183 0.50 -22.31 -3.39
CA LYS A 183 1.58 -23.25 -3.76
C LYS A 183 1.12 -24.32 -4.76
N ASP A 184 -0.19 -24.38 -5.00
CA ASP A 184 -0.87 -25.32 -5.89
C ASP A 184 -0.57 -25.05 -7.38
N GLY A 185 -0.14 -23.84 -7.73
CA GLY A 185 0.04 -23.40 -9.12
C GLY A 185 -1.29 -23.00 -9.75
N ASP A 186 -1.24 -22.25 -10.85
CA ASP A 186 -2.43 -21.63 -11.49
C ASP A 186 -3.24 -20.68 -10.59
N HIS A 187 -2.78 -20.43 -9.37
CA HIS A 187 -3.46 -19.64 -8.36
C HIS A 187 -2.46 -18.61 -7.83
N PHE A 188 -2.79 -17.33 -8.03
CA PHE A 188 -1.87 -16.22 -7.83
C PHE A 188 -2.55 -15.12 -7.03
N SER A 189 -1.75 -14.34 -6.34
CA SER A 189 -2.18 -13.21 -5.54
C SER A 189 -1.31 -12.00 -5.83
N GLY A 190 -1.85 -10.81 -5.60
CA GLY A 190 -1.14 -9.55 -5.73
C GLY A 190 -1.66 -8.51 -4.75
N ASP A 191 -0.95 -7.40 -4.64
CA ASP A 191 -1.25 -6.29 -3.75
C ASP A 191 -1.52 -5.02 -4.57
N MET A 192 -2.44 -4.20 -4.07
CA MET A 192 -2.90 -2.92 -4.65
C MET A 192 -3.64 -3.04 -5.99
N PHE A 193 -3.03 -3.65 -7.00
CA PHE A 193 -3.61 -3.88 -8.32
C PHE A 193 -3.04 -5.12 -9.01
N GLY A 194 -3.73 -5.60 -10.03
CA GLY A 194 -3.29 -6.68 -10.90
C GLY A 194 -3.95 -6.61 -12.27
N LEU A 195 -3.44 -7.41 -13.20
CA LEU A 195 -3.95 -7.47 -14.57
C LEU A 195 -4.10 -8.93 -15.00
N LEU A 196 -5.34 -9.35 -15.25
CA LEU A 196 -5.65 -10.65 -15.85
C LEU A 196 -5.68 -10.48 -17.37
N CYS A 197 -4.75 -11.12 -18.07
CA CYS A 197 -4.52 -10.94 -19.49
C CYS A 197 -5.00 -12.15 -20.30
N GLU A 198 -5.62 -11.91 -21.44
CA GLU A 198 -5.78 -12.88 -22.53
C GLU A 198 -4.87 -12.49 -23.70
N ASN A 199 -3.79 -13.23 -23.87
CA ASN A 199 -2.69 -12.85 -24.74
C ASN A 199 -2.97 -13.06 -26.23
N THR A 200 -3.95 -13.90 -26.59
CA THR A 200 -4.28 -14.20 -27.99
C THR A 200 -4.99 -13.02 -28.64
N GLN A 201 -6.02 -12.48 -27.97
CA GLN A 201 -6.79 -11.33 -28.44
C GLN A 201 -6.26 -10.01 -27.91
N LYS A 202 -5.22 -10.04 -27.05
CA LYS A 202 -4.55 -8.86 -26.50
C LYS A 202 -5.50 -8.00 -25.66
N ILE A 203 -6.28 -8.63 -24.80
CA ILE A 203 -7.23 -7.95 -23.91
C ILE A 203 -6.83 -8.22 -22.47
N GLY A 204 -6.73 -7.18 -21.64
CA GLY A 204 -6.52 -7.30 -20.21
C GLY A 204 -7.71 -6.80 -19.39
N LEU A 205 -7.95 -7.40 -18.22
CA LEU A 205 -8.81 -6.87 -17.17
C LEU A 205 -7.94 -6.38 -16.03
N LEU A 206 -7.84 -5.06 -15.90
CA LEU A 206 -7.20 -4.40 -14.77
C LEU A 206 -8.19 -4.33 -13.61
N ALA A 207 -7.74 -4.73 -12.43
CA ALA A 207 -8.44 -4.50 -11.17
C ALA A 207 -7.45 -3.93 -10.16
N GLY A 208 -7.84 -2.90 -9.42
CA GLY A 208 -6.98 -2.33 -8.38
C GLY A 208 -7.64 -1.23 -7.58
N PHE A 209 -7.00 -0.83 -6.48
CA PHE A 209 -7.37 0.34 -5.70
C PHE A 209 -6.50 1.54 -6.08
N ILE A 210 -7.11 2.67 -6.38
CA ILE A 210 -6.36 3.89 -6.81
C ILE A 210 -5.64 4.60 -5.66
N SER A 211 -5.83 4.13 -4.43
CA SER A 211 -5.12 4.61 -3.23
C SER A 211 -5.10 3.53 -2.15
N GLN A 212 -4.22 3.72 -1.16
CA GLN A 212 -4.09 2.85 0.03
C GLN A 212 -4.21 3.71 1.31
N LYS A 213 -5.17 4.64 1.34
CA LYS A 213 -5.35 5.60 2.45
C LYS A 213 -6.13 4.97 3.61
N MET A 214 -7.05 4.07 3.29
CA MET A 214 -7.95 3.45 4.25
C MET A 214 -7.57 2.00 4.50
N HIS A 215 -7.20 1.25 3.46
CA HIS A 215 -6.87 -0.18 3.58
C HIS A 215 -5.74 -0.55 2.63
N PHE A 216 -5.02 -1.63 2.93
CA PHE A 216 -4.22 -2.30 1.91
C PHE A 216 -5.15 -3.15 1.04
N GLY A 217 -5.05 -3.00 -0.27
CA GLY A 217 -5.76 -3.81 -1.25
C GLY A 217 -5.03 -5.10 -1.57
N SER A 218 -5.78 -6.19 -1.72
CA SER A 218 -5.27 -7.51 -2.09
C SER A 218 -6.11 -8.12 -3.20
N LEU A 219 -5.47 -8.94 -4.03
CA LEU A 219 -6.08 -9.64 -5.16
C LEU A 219 -5.73 -11.12 -5.13
N GLU A 220 -6.62 -11.94 -5.66
CA GLU A 220 -6.44 -13.36 -5.85
C GLU A 220 -7.07 -13.78 -7.19
N THR A 221 -6.39 -14.60 -7.97
CA THR A 221 -6.90 -15.11 -9.25
C THR A 221 -6.49 -16.55 -9.47
N ARG A 222 -7.42 -17.34 -10.00
CA ARG A 222 -7.15 -18.68 -10.51
C ARG A 222 -7.25 -18.64 -12.03
N LEU A 223 -6.28 -19.22 -12.75
CA LEU A 223 -6.29 -19.30 -14.21
C LEU A 223 -6.92 -20.59 -14.76
N SER A 224 -7.01 -21.64 -13.93
CA SER A 224 -7.44 -23.00 -14.34
C SER A 224 -8.23 -23.68 -13.21
N PRO A 225 -9.32 -24.42 -13.50
CA PRO A 225 -9.81 -24.81 -14.84
C PRO A 225 -10.52 -23.68 -15.59
N ASN A 226 -11.11 -22.73 -14.88
CA ASN A 226 -11.72 -21.53 -15.45
C ASN A 226 -11.19 -20.29 -14.70
N PRO A 227 -11.08 -19.12 -15.36
CA PRO A 227 -10.58 -17.93 -14.70
C PRO A 227 -11.54 -17.41 -13.63
N SER A 228 -10.98 -16.97 -12.51
CA SER A 228 -11.67 -16.22 -11.45
C SER A 228 -10.79 -15.08 -10.96
N LEU A 229 -11.38 -14.05 -10.37
CA LEU A 229 -10.66 -12.91 -9.81
C LEU A 229 -11.42 -12.34 -8.62
N ARG A 230 -10.74 -12.22 -7.49
CA ARG A 230 -11.25 -11.60 -6.27
C ARG A 230 -10.33 -10.45 -5.87
N MET A 231 -10.90 -9.34 -5.43
CA MET A 231 -10.14 -8.20 -4.90
C MET A 231 -10.87 -7.63 -3.68
N TRP A 232 -10.11 -7.37 -2.62
CA TRP A 232 -10.63 -6.90 -1.34
C TRP A 232 -9.71 -5.87 -0.68
N ALA A 233 -10.32 -5.02 0.14
CA ALA A 233 -9.65 -4.18 1.10
C ALA A 233 -9.48 -4.96 2.41
N ASN A 234 -8.25 -5.06 2.90
CA ASN A 234 -7.91 -5.73 4.16
C ASN A 234 -8.46 -4.93 5.35
N GLY A 235 -9.35 -5.52 6.14
CA GLY A 235 -9.96 -4.87 7.30
C GLY A 235 -9.05 -4.79 8.53
N ASP A 236 -7.99 -5.60 8.57
CA ASP A 236 -6.97 -5.64 9.65
C ASP A 236 -7.55 -5.88 11.06
N HIS A 237 -8.75 -6.45 11.16
CA HIS A 237 -9.56 -6.53 12.39
C HIS A 237 -9.77 -5.16 13.05
N ALA A 238 -9.82 -4.08 12.27
CA ALA A 238 -10.11 -2.75 12.78
C ALA A 238 -11.50 -2.73 13.43
N ARG A 239 -11.59 -2.14 14.62
CA ARG A 239 -12.81 -2.01 15.41
C ARG A 239 -13.66 -0.85 14.90
N LEU A 240 -14.87 -1.17 14.46
CA LEU A 240 -15.92 -0.22 14.09
C LEU A 240 -16.88 -0.04 15.27
N ASP A 241 -16.74 1.10 15.96
CA ASP A 241 -17.54 1.44 17.13
C ASP A 241 -19.00 1.80 16.77
N PRO A 242 -19.95 1.67 17.72
CA PRO A 242 -21.33 2.15 17.56
C PRO A 242 -21.42 3.61 17.08
N GLY A 243 -22.22 3.86 16.06
CA GLY A 243 -22.41 5.18 15.43
C GLY A 243 -21.35 5.55 14.40
N GLU A 244 -20.24 4.81 14.31
CA GLU A 244 -19.15 5.09 13.39
C GLU A 244 -19.32 4.42 12.02
N SER A 245 -18.46 4.82 11.08
CA SER A 245 -18.44 4.22 9.74
C SER A 245 -17.02 4.00 9.22
N ILE A 246 -16.85 2.95 8.43
CA ILE A 246 -15.62 2.67 7.68
C ILE A 246 -15.90 2.63 6.19
N ARG A 247 -14.93 3.07 5.38
CA ARG A 247 -15.07 3.19 3.93
C ARG A 247 -13.79 2.75 3.24
N THR A 248 -13.90 2.01 2.15
CA THR A 248 -12.76 1.57 1.35
C THR A 248 -12.15 2.73 0.54
N ASP A 249 -10.90 2.57 0.12
CA ASP A 249 -10.39 3.29 -1.04
C ASP A 249 -11.23 2.95 -2.28
N TRP A 250 -11.15 3.79 -3.32
CA TRP A 250 -11.83 3.53 -4.59
C TRP A 250 -11.16 2.36 -5.31
N ALA A 251 -11.92 1.29 -5.52
CA ALA A 251 -11.58 0.21 -6.44
C ALA A 251 -11.91 0.64 -7.88
N CYS A 252 -11.12 0.17 -8.84
CA CYS A 252 -11.25 0.44 -10.25
C CYS A 252 -11.19 -0.85 -11.06
N LEU A 253 -12.00 -0.93 -12.12
CA LEU A 253 -11.95 -1.96 -13.15
C LEU A 253 -11.80 -1.29 -14.53
N SER A 254 -10.92 -1.83 -15.36
CA SER A 254 -10.73 -1.38 -16.75
C SER A 254 -10.44 -2.56 -17.65
N PHE A 255 -11.05 -2.59 -18.84
CA PHE A 255 -10.54 -3.42 -19.92
C PHE A 255 -9.45 -2.64 -20.67
N VAL A 256 -8.31 -3.27 -20.94
CA VAL A 256 -7.14 -2.61 -21.55
C VAL A 256 -6.68 -3.35 -22.82
N ASP A 257 -6.18 -2.59 -23.78
CA ASP A 257 -5.57 -3.13 -25.00
C ASP A 257 -4.10 -3.49 -24.74
N LEU A 258 -3.76 -4.77 -24.82
CA LEU A 258 -2.39 -5.26 -24.64
C LEU A 258 -1.51 -5.03 -25.87
N ASN A 259 -2.04 -4.46 -26.96
CA ASN A 259 -1.22 -3.93 -28.05
C ASN A 259 -0.66 -2.54 -27.75
N ASP A 260 -1.25 -1.78 -26.81
CA ASP A 260 -0.67 -0.53 -26.34
C ASP A 260 0.64 -0.85 -25.57
N HIS A 261 1.71 -0.10 -25.85
CA HIS A 261 2.97 -0.21 -25.12
C HIS A 261 2.88 0.24 -23.65
N LYS A 262 1.80 0.92 -23.27
CA LYS A 262 1.54 1.45 -21.93
C LYS A 262 0.10 1.15 -21.49
N PRO A 263 -0.31 -0.14 -21.43
CA PRO A 263 -1.72 -0.52 -21.27
C PRO A 263 -2.32 -0.09 -19.93
N ILE A 264 -1.49 0.08 -18.89
CA ILE A 264 -1.91 0.49 -17.55
C ILE A 264 -1.72 2.00 -17.27
N ARG A 265 -1.27 2.79 -18.25
CA ARG A 265 -1.06 4.24 -18.08
C ARG A 265 -2.32 4.98 -17.61
N PRO A 266 -3.54 4.70 -18.11
CA PRO A 266 -4.76 5.33 -17.60
C PRO A 266 -4.95 5.15 -16.09
N TYR A 267 -4.73 3.93 -15.59
CA TYR A 267 -4.77 3.61 -14.16
C TYR A 267 -3.73 4.40 -13.37
N LEU A 268 -2.46 4.41 -13.82
CA LEU A 268 -1.39 5.15 -13.13
C LEU A 268 -1.63 6.66 -13.13
N ASN A 269 -2.15 7.23 -14.22
CA ASN A 269 -2.54 8.63 -14.29
C ASN A 269 -3.67 8.95 -13.31
N THR A 270 -4.62 8.03 -13.13
CA THR A 270 -5.70 8.17 -12.14
C THR A 270 -5.15 8.17 -10.71
N VAL A 271 -4.19 7.28 -10.40
CA VAL A 271 -3.48 7.27 -9.11
C VAL A 271 -2.76 8.61 -8.89
N VAL A 272 -2.03 9.11 -9.90
CA VAL A 272 -1.35 10.43 -9.84
C VAL A 272 -2.32 11.55 -9.51
N LYS A 273 -3.47 11.61 -10.20
CA LYS A 273 -4.52 12.62 -9.94
C LYS A 273 -5.13 12.47 -8.54
N ALA A 274 -5.47 11.24 -8.13
CA ALA A 274 -6.07 10.93 -6.82
C ALA A 274 -5.16 11.28 -5.63
N HIS A 275 -3.85 11.22 -5.85
CA HIS A 275 -2.83 11.59 -4.88
C HIS A 275 -2.31 13.03 -5.05
N LYS A 276 -2.76 13.75 -6.07
CA LYS A 276 -2.31 15.10 -6.43
C LYS A 276 -0.78 15.18 -6.53
N ILE A 277 -0.16 14.14 -7.11
CA ILE A 277 1.30 14.07 -7.26
C ILE A 277 1.72 15.14 -8.26
N GLN A 278 2.60 16.05 -7.81
CA GLN A 278 3.24 17.05 -8.64
C GLN A 278 4.53 16.47 -9.21
N ALA A 279 4.69 16.48 -10.53
CA ALA A 279 5.75 15.77 -11.24
C ALA A 279 7.11 16.50 -11.26
N GLU A 280 7.39 17.41 -10.33
CA GLU A 280 8.46 18.42 -10.48
C GLU A 280 9.60 18.34 -9.46
N ILE A 281 9.78 17.24 -8.75
CA ILE A 281 10.97 17.07 -7.89
C ILE A 281 12.10 16.50 -8.75
N SER A 282 13.12 17.32 -9.01
CA SER A 282 14.40 16.83 -9.56
C SER A 282 15.00 15.84 -8.56
N VAL A 283 15.08 14.56 -8.93
CA VAL A 283 15.65 13.52 -8.06
C VAL A 283 17.16 13.69 -8.02
N PRO A 284 17.76 14.03 -6.87
CA PRO A 284 19.20 14.24 -6.80
C PRO A 284 19.94 12.93 -7.01
N VAL A 285 20.95 12.96 -7.88
CA VAL A 285 21.90 11.86 -8.06
C VAL A 285 23.12 12.15 -7.20
N GLY A 286 23.70 11.14 -6.56
CA GLY A 286 24.80 11.39 -5.65
C GLY A 286 25.56 10.15 -5.22
N TRP A 287 26.49 10.39 -4.31
CA TRP A 287 27.24 9.36 -3.63
C TRP A 287 26.51 8.93 -2.34
N CYS A 288 26.54 7.64 -2.03
CA CYS A 288 25.93 7.05 -0.85
C CYS A 288 26.91 6.04 -0.22
N SER A 289 27.11 6.14 1.10
CA SER A 289 28.09 5.30 1.81
C SER A 289 27.75 3.81 1.80
N TRP A 290 26.46 3.44 1.73
CA TRP A 290 25.97 2.06 1.86
C TRP A 290 26.66 1.07 0.92
N TYR A 291 26.77 1.43 -0.37
CA TYR A 291 27.22 0.49 -1.40
C TYR A 291 28.72 0.17 -1.35
N HIS A 292 29.49 0.89 -0.54
CA HIS A 292 30.90 0.61 -0.32
C HIS A 292 31.18 0.13 1.11
N PHE A 293 30.62 0.81 2.10
CA PHE A 293 30.98 0.60 3.50
C PHE A 293 29.98 -0.25 4.29
N TYR A 294 28.74 -0.39 3.82
CA TYR A 294 27.63 -0.85 4.66
C TYR A 294 27.61 -0.06 5.99
N GLN A 295 27.60 -0.75 7.14
CA GLN A 295 27.64 -0.15 8.49
C GLN A 295 29.03 0.29 8.95
N ASN A 296 30.10 -0.10 8.24
CA ASN A 296 31.47 0.17 8.68
C ASN A 296 31.94 1.53 8.18
N ILE A 297 31.29 2.59 8.66
CA ILE A 297 31.58 3.99 8.33
C ILE A 297 32.15 4.74 9.53
N THR A 298 33.01 5.72 9.25
CA THR A 298 33.51 6.71 10.21
C THR A 298 33.35 8.12 9.65
N GLN A 299 33.46 9.14 10.49
CA GLN A 299 33.50 10.52 10.04
C GLN A 299 34.62 10.74 9.00
N GLU A 300 35.80 10.15 9.22
CA GLU A 300 36.94 10.23 8.31
C GLU A 300 36.63 9.64 6.92
N ASP A 301 35.93 8.50 6.86
CA ASP A 301 35.53 7.88 5.59
C ASP A 301 34.61 8.78 4.78
N ILE A 302 33.64 9.44 5.43
CA ILE A 302 32.73 10.37 4.77
C ILE A 302 33.48 11.61 4.28
N GLU A 303 34.41 12.15 5.07
CA GLU A 303 35.22 13.31 4.68
C GLU A 303 36.16 13.02 3.49
N ALA A 304 36.75 11.82 3.45
CA ALA A 304 37.57 11.38 2.33
C ALA A 304 36.74 11.26 1.04
N ASN A 305 35.51 10.76 1.14
CA ASN A 305 34.61 10.66 -0.01
C ASN A 305 34.04 12.01 -0.44
N LEU A 306 33.75 12.92 0.49
CA LEU A 306 33.43 14.31 0.19
C LEU A 306 34.56 14.95 -0.64
N THR A 307 35.81 14.78 -0.22
CA THR A 307 36.97 15.28 -0.96
C THR A 307 37.02 14.71 -2.39
N SER A 308 36.77 13.41 -2.53
CA SER A 308 36.75 12.75 -3.84
C SER A 308 35.62 13.24 -4.75
N VAL A 309 34.41 13.42 -4.20
CA VAL A 309 33.26 14.00 -4.91
C VAL A 309 33.59 15.39 -5.43
N LEU A 310 34.24 16.23 -4.62
CA LEU A 310 34.63 17.59 -5.00
C LEU A 310 35.71 17.60 -6.09
N ILE A 311 36.71 16.72 -6.01
CA ILE A 311 37.74 16.57 -7.05
C ILE A 311 37.12 16.17 -8.40
N LEU A 312 36.05 15.36 -8.38
CA LEU A 312 35.41 14.83 -9.58
C LEU A 312 34.23 15.67 -10.08
N LYS A 313 33.83 16.75 -9.38
CA LYS A 313 32.59 17.51 -9.61
C LYS A 313 32.40 17.96 -11.06
N ASP A 314 33.47 18.40 -11.73
CA ASP A 314 33.43 18.88 -13.13
C ASP A 314 33.28 17.76 -14.16
N ARG A 315 33.61 16.52 -13.79
CA ARG A 315 33.54 15.34 -14.67
C ARG A 315 32.30 14.49 -14.40
N VAL A 316 31.92 14.40 -13.13
CA VAL A 316 30.80 13.60 -12.63
C VAL A 316 30.05 14.44 -11.59
N PRO A 317 29.03 15.22 -12.01
CA PRO A 317 28.30 16.09 -11.09
C PRO A 317 27.41 15.25 -10.18
N LEU A 318 27.88 15.02 -8.95
CA LEU A 318 27.16 14.30 -7.89
C LEU A 318 26.72 15.31 -6.81
N PRO A 319 25.57 15.98 -6.96
CA PRO A 319 25.11 16.98 -6.00
C PRO A 319 24.76 16.41 -4.62
N LEU A 320 24.42 15.13 -4.50
CA LEU A 320 24.07 14.51 -3.20
C LEU A 320 25.26 13.79 -2.58
N LEU A 321 25.51 14.05 -1.30
CA LEU A 321 26.40 13.28 -0.43
C LEU A 321 25.57 12.67 0.71
N GLN A 322 25.31 11.37 0.65
CA GLN A 322 24.45 10.68 1.61
C GLN A 322 25.26 9.82 2.58
N ILE A 323 25.04 10.05 3.88
CA ILE A 323 25.46 9.18 4.98
C ILE A 323 24.36 8.14 5.20
N ASP A 324 24.68 6.86 5.01
CA ASP A 324 23.77 5.74 5.23
C ASP A 324 23.94 5.10 6.64
N ASP A 325 23.31 3.95 6.89
CA ASP A 325 23.37 3.18 8.15
C ASP A 325 24.81 3.02 8.70
N GLY A 326 24.97 3.20 10.01
CA GLY A 326 26.22 2.95 10.74
C GLY A 326 26.75 4.11 11.60
N PHE A 327 26.07 5.26 11.61
CA PHE A 327 26.46 6.41 12.46
C PHE A 327 25.82 6.34 13.85
N GLU A 328 24.64 5.74 13.93
CA GLU A 328 23.86 5.55 15.13
C GLU A 328 24.32 4.32 15.92
N THR A 329 24.11 4.34 17.24
CA THR A 329 24.43 3.18 18.09
C THR A 329 23.57 1.97 17.72
N TYR A 330 22.26 2.19 17.56
CA TYR A 330 21.29 1.20 17.09
C TYR A 330 20.08 1.91 16.46
N PRO A 331 19.42 1.30 15.44
CA PRO A 331 18.11 1.73 15.00
C PRO A 331 17.13 1.77 16.18
N GLY A 332 16.59 2.96 16.48
CA GLY A 332 15.79 3.22 17.66
C GLY A 332 16.46 4.13 18.71
N ASP A 333 17.78 4.31 18.66
CA ASP A 333 18.56 5.24 19.50
C ASP A 333 19.24 6.31 18.62
N TRP A 334 18.44 7.08 17.87
CA TRP A 334 18.92 7.98 16.82
C TRP A 334 19.73 9.19 17.31
N PHE A 335 19.71 9.47 18.61
CA PHE A 335 20.45 10.57 19.24
C PHE A 335 21.74 10.10 19.93
N ASP A 336 22.08 8.81 19.80
CA ASP A 336 23.28 8.20 20.36
C ASP A 336 24.19 7.71 19.22
N PHE A 337 25.45 8.14 19.22
CA PHE A 337 26.36 7.95 18.09
C PHE A 337 27.48 6.96 18.44
N VAL A 338 27.92 6.20 17.44
CA VAL A 338 29.10 5.33 17.60
C VAL A 338 30.38 6.14 17.75
N PRO A 339 31.47 5.58 18.32
CA PRO A 339 32.73 6.32 18.51
C PRO A 339 33.35 6.91 17.24
N GLY A 340 33.02 6.37 16.06
CA GLY A 340 33.43 6.92 14.75
C GLY A 340 32.72 8.22 14.35
N PHE A 341 31.71 8.66 15.11
CA PHE A 341 30.99 9.92 14.94
C PHE A 341 30.91 10.67 16.30
N PRO A 342 32.06 11.05 16.89
CA PRO A 342 32.11 11.59 18.26
C PRO A 342 31.38 12.92 18.42
N GLU A 343 31.24 13.69 17.33
CA GLU A 343 30.49 14.95 17.27
C GLU A 343 29.14 14.79 16.54
N GLY A 344 28.71 13.55 16.32
CA GLY A 344 27.53 13.20 15.54
C GLY A 344 27.67 13.53 14.05
N VAL A 345 26.53 13.66 13.37
CA VAL A 345 26.47 13.81 11.89
C VAL A 345 26.41 15.25 11.40
N LYS A 346 26.11 16.21 12.29
CA LYS A 346 25.95 17.64 11.96
C LYS A 346 27.19 18.30 11.33
N PRO A 347 28.43 18.03 11.78
CA PRO A 347 29.61 18.63 11.17
C PRO A 347 29.75 18.25 9.69
N LEU A 348 29.41 17.01 9.33
CA LEU A 348 29.47 16.51 7.96
C LEU A 348 28.42 17.18 7.06
N ALA A 349 27.19 17.31 7.54
CA ALA A 349 26.15 18.05 6.82
C ALA A 349 26.58 19.50 6.56
N THR A 350 27.13 20.17 7.57
CA THR A 350 27.65 21.54 7.43
C THR A 350 28.77 21.64 6.40
N LYS A 351 29.71 20.69 6.37
CA LYS A 351 30.79 20.63 5.39
C LYS A 351 30.26 20.42 3.96
N ALA A 352 29.29 19.52 3.79
CA ALA A 352 28.66 19.24 2.49
C ALA A 352 27.92 20.47 1.95
N SER A 353 27.08 21.12 2.77
CA SER A 353 26.36 22.34 2.35
C SER A 353 27.31 23.48 2.00
N LYS A 354 28.41 23.66 2.74
CA LYS A 354 29.46 24.66 2.41
C LYS A 354 30.18 24.39 1.09
N ALA A 355 30.11 23.17 0.58
CA ALA A 355 30.71 22.77 -0.70
C ALA A 355 29.69 22.73 -1.85
N ASP A 356 28.52 23.34 -1.65
CA ASP A 356 27.38 23.34 -2.56
C ASP A 356 26.91 21.92 -2.93
N LEU A 357 26.93 21.01 -1.96
CA LEU A 357 26.33 19.67 -2.05
C LEU A 357 25.08 19.60 -1.15
N ILE A 358 24.15 18.74 -1.53
CA ILE A 358 22.95 18.37 -0.78
C ILE A 358 23.36 17.32 0.25
N PRO A 359 23.30 17.62 1.56
CA PRO A 359 23.56 16.63 2.59
C PRO A 359 22.37 15.65 2.70
N GLY A 360 22.66 14.36 2.58
CA GLY A 360 21.70 13.27 2.73
C GLY A 360 21.94 12.45 3.99
N LEU A 361 20.86 12.02 4.66
CA LEU A 361 20.91 11.11 5.81
C LEU A 361 19.93 9.96 5.65
N TRP A 362 20.36 8.75 5.97
CA TRP A 362 19.50 7.58 6.13
C TRP A 362 18.95 7.49 7.55
N LEU A 363 17.67 7.14 7.68
CA LEU A 363 17.00 6.89 8.95
C LEU A 363 15.98 5.75 8.77
N ALA A 364 15.69 5.01 9.84
CA ALA A 364 14.65 3.98 9.86
C ALA A 364 13.68 4.20 11.04
N PRO A 365 12.86 5.25 11.01
CA PRO A 365 12.18 5.77 12.20
C PRO A 365 11.13 4.85 12.82
N PHE A 366 10.69 3.80 12.12
CA PHE A 366 9.60 2.91 12.57
C PHE A 366 10.07 1.52 13.04
N ILE A 367 11.33 1.16 12.77
CA ILE A 367 11.91 -0.12 13.17
C ILE A 367 12.87 0.08 14.34
N VAL A 368 12.91 -0.89 15.26
CA VAL A 368 13.69 -0.81 16.49
C VAL A 368 14.55 -2.06 16.62
N HIS A 369 15.85 -1.85 16.78
CA HIS A 369 16.80 -2.90 17.09
C HIS A 369 16.62 -3.36 18.55
N PRO A 370 16.66 -4.67 18.86
CA PRO A 370 16.34 -5.19 20.19
C PRO A 370 17.30 -4.74 21.30
N LYS A 371 18.49 -4.22 20.95
CA LYS A 371 19.47 -3.67 21.91
C LYS A 371 19.35 -2.16 22.11
N ALA A 372 18.47 -1.47 21.38
CA ALA A 372 18.25 -0.04 21.58
C ALA A 372 17.72 0.22 23.00
N LYS A 373 18.18 1.30 23.64
CA LYS A 373 17.72 1.75 24.97
C LYS A 373 16.21 1.95 24.98
N LEU A 374 15.66 2.44 23.86
CA LEU A 374 14.21 2.57 23.63
C LEU A 374 13.41 1.32 24.03
N VAL A 375 13.93 0.11 23.75
CA VAL A 375 13.22 -1.15 24.07
C VAL A 375 13.03 -1.34 25.58
N LYS A 376 14.02 -0.92 26.38
CA LYS A 376 13.99 -1.02 27.83
C LYS A 376 13.25 0.14 28.47
N ASP A 377 13.46 1.35 27.96
CA ASP A 377 12.98 2.58 28.58
C ASP A 377 11.51 2.87 28.21
N HIS A 378 11.08 2.42 27.02
CA HIS A 378 9.72 2.62 26.49
C HIS A 378 9.11 1.34 25.88
N PRO A 379 9.00 0.22 26.64
CA PRO A 379 8.45 -1.03 26.14
C PRO A 379 6.96 -0.95 25.73
N GLU A 380 6.25 0.09 26.15
CA GLU A 380 4.87 0.41 25.79
C GLU A 380 4.73 1.04 24.39
N TRP A 381 5.83 1.52 23.80
CA TRP A 381 5.83 2.06 22.43
C TRP A 381 5.92 0.98 21.35
N LEU A 382 6.24 -0.26 21.73
CA LEU A 382 6.48 -1.34 20.79
C LEU A 382 5.19 -2.12 20.48
N LEU A 383 4.99 -2.43 19.19
CA LEU A 383 3.84 -3.18 18.71
C LEU A 383 3.83 -4.61 19.27
N ARG A 384 2.67 -5.06 19.74
CA ARG A 384 2.46 -6.40 20.32
C ARG A 384 1.45 -7.21 19.53
N ASP A 385 1.58 -8.53 19.55
CA ASP A 385 0.61 -9.45 19.00
C ASP A 385 -0.57 -9.67 19.97
N LYS A 386 -1.56 -10.45 19.55
CA LYS A 386 -2.73 -10.79 20.38
C LYS A 386 -2.42 -11.54 21.69
N ASN A 387 -1.20 -12.04 21.84
CA ASN A 387 -0.73 -12.74 23.03
C ASN A 387 0.17 -11.84 23.90
N GLY A 388 0.28 -10.55 23.59
CA GLY A 388 1.13 -9.57 24.29
C GLY A 388 2.62 -9.66 23.96
N LYS A 389 3.03 -10.50 23.00
CA LYS A 389 4.43 -10.65 22.59
C LYS A 389 4.80 -9.57 21.58
N LEU A 390 6.05 -9.10 21.60
CA LEU A 390 6.54 -8.14 20.61
C LEU A 390 6.41 -8.69 19.18
N VAL A 391 5.87 -7.87 18.27
CA VAL A 391 5.82 -8.19 16.84
C VAL A 391 7.22 -8.03 16.26
N SER A 392 7.68 -9.07 15.56
CA SER A 392 8.95 -9.00 14.85
C SER A 392 8.79 -8.29 13.52
N ALA A 393 9.66 -7.30 13.27
CA ALA A 393 9.79 -6.60 12.00
C ALA A 393 10.71 -7.33 11.00
N GLY A 394 11.04 -8.60 11.24
CA GLY A 394 11.93 -9.39 10.38
C GLY A 394 13.35 -9.49 10.94
N PHE A 395 14.21 -10.20 10.20
CA PHE A 395 15.60 -10.43 10.57
C PHE A 395 16.52 -9.51 9.76
N VAL A 396 17.07 -8.51 10.43
CA VAL A 396 17.95 -7.46 9.88
C VAL A 396 19.02 -7.18 10.93
N TRP A 397 20.20 -6.69 10.54
CA TRP A 397 21.32 -6.47 11.48
C TRP A 397 21.70 -7.74 12.27
N ASN A 398 21.57 -8.92 11.64
CA ASN A 398 21.79 -10.23 12.25
C ASN A 398 20.93 -10.50 13.51
N THR A 399 19.77 -9.87 13.62
CA THR A 399 18.85 -10.07 14.75
C THR A 399 17.39 -9.88 14.34
N PHE A 400 16.46 -10.33 15.18
CA PHE A 400 15.04 -9.99 15.00
C PHE A 400 14.76 -8.62 15.60
N THR A 401 14.21 -7.74 14.78
CA THR A 401 13.84 -6.37 15.17
C THR A 401 12.38 -6.26 15.55
N TYR A 402 12.00 -5.12 16.11
CA TYR A 402 10.64 -4.79 16.54
C TYR A 402 10.12 -3.57 15.76
N ALA A 403 8.81 -3.32 15.86
CA ALA A 403 8.16 -2.16 15.28
C ALA A 403 7.63 -1.22 16.36
N LEU A 404 7.68 0.09 16.10
CA LEU A 404 6.93 1.08 16.87
C LEU A 404 5.42 0.97 16.57
N ASP A 405 4.61 1.06 17.62
CA ASP A 405 3.18 1.31 17.50
C ASP A 405 2.95 2.81 17.31
N LEU A 406 2.77 3.24 16.06
CA LEU A 406 2.55 4.66 15.73
C LEU A 406 1.18 5.18 16.17
N THR A 407 0.28 4.33 16.68
CA THR A 407 -0.93 4.80 17.34
C THR A 407 -0.68 5.23 18.78
N HIS A 408 0.50 4.93 19.34
CA HIS A 408 0.99 5.46 20.60
C HIS A 408 1.53 6.88 20.42
N PRO A 409 0.90 7.94 20.99
CA PRO A 409 1.27 9.33 20.70
C PRO A 409 2.74 9.65 20.96
N ALA A 410 3.32 9.15 22.04
CA ALA A 410 4.73 9.39 22.36
C ALA A 410 5.70 8.66 21.42
N ALA A 411 5.32 7.50 20.88
CA ALA A 411 6.14 6.77 19.91
C ALA A 411 6.16 7.50 18.56
N LEU A 412 5.00 8.02 18.14
CA LEU A 412 4.88 8.85 16.95
C LEU A 412 5.64 10.18 17.10
N ASP A 413 5.53 10.83 18.27
CA ASP A 413 6.26 12.08 18.53
C ASP A 413 7.78 11.87 18.53
N TYR A 414 8.27 10.77 19.11
CA TYR A 414 9.68 10.39 19.02
C TYR A 414 10.13 10.24 17.56
N ALA A 415 9.40 9.49 16.74
CA ALA A 415 9.71 9.33 15.32
C ALA A 415 9.70 10.68 14.57
N CYS A 416 8.78 11.58 14.91
CA CYS A 416 8.75 12.94 14.36
C CYS A 416 9.93 13.80 14.85
N ASP A 417 10.36 13.64 16.09
CA ASP A 417 11.47 14.38 16.67
C ASP A 417 12.79 13.99 16.00
N VAL A 418 13.00 12.70 15.73
CA VAL A 418 14.15 12.22 14.93
C VAL A 418 14.23 12.93 13.58
N ILE A 419 13.10 13.02 12.86
CA ILE A 419 13.04 13.71 11.56
C ILE A 419 13.28 15.22 11.73
N ARG A 420 12.64 15.84 12.72
CA ARG A 420 12.75 17.28 12.99
C ARG A 420 14.19 17.66 13.32
N THR A 421 14.88 16.88 14.14
CA THR A 421 16.27 17.08 14.52
C THR A 421 17.19 16.91 13.31
N ALA A 422 16.99 15.86 12.51
CA ALA A 422 17.79 15.65 11.30
C ALA A 422 17.71 16.85 10.33
N VAL A 423 16.51 17.39 10.13
CA VAL A 423 16.33 18.55 9.23
C VAL A 423 16.78 19.86 9.87
N LYS A 424 16.27 20.19 11.06
CA LYS A 424 16.39 21.54 11.62
C LYS A 424 17.67 21.75 12.43
N GLU A 425 18.16 20.70 13.10
CA GLU A 425 19.30 20.82 14.00
C GLU A 425 20.60 20.36 13.35
N TRP A 426 20.54 19.25 12.61
CA TRP A 426 21.70 18.69 11.91
C TRP A 426 21.87 19.24 10.50
N GLY A 427 20.80 19.73 9.86
CA GLY A 427 20.85 20.44 8.58
C GLY A 427 20.77 19.55 7.35
N PHE A 428 20.12 18.39 7.42
CA PHE A 428 19.94 17.51 6.27
C PHE A 428 18.76 17.92 5.38
N GLU A 429 19.02 18.05 4.09
CA GLU A 429 18.04 18.46 3.07
C GLU A 429 17.42 17.28 2.34
N TYR A 430 18.05 16.11 2.45
CA TYR A 430 17.59 14.85 1.87
C TYR A 430 17.56 13.76 2.94
N LEU A 431 16.42 13.10 3.09
CA LEU A 431 16.25 11.97 4.01
C LEU A 431 15.88 10.71 3.23
N LYS A 432 16.71 9.67 3.34
CA LYS A 432 16.38 8.31 2.91
C LYS A 432 15.74 7.58 4.09
N LEU A 433 14.46 7.28 4.00
CA LEU A 433 13.68 6.68 5.07
C LEU A 433 13.37 5.21 4.79
N ASP A 434 13.98 4.32 5.55
CA ASP A 434 13.99 2.88 5.30
C ASP A 434 13.10 2.13 6.32
N PHE A 435 12.78 0.86 6.01
CA PHE A 435 12.00 -0.04 6.86
C PHE A 435 10.63 0.52 7.32
N LEU A 436 10.04 1.42 6.52
CA LEU A 436 8.78 2.08 6.86
C LEU A 436 7.60 1.10 6.97
N TYR A 437 7.68 -0.07 6.31
CA TYR A 437 6.70 -1.14 6.44
C TYR A 437 6.51 -1.63 7.89
N ALA A 438 7.48 -1.38 8.79
CA ALA A 438 7.38 -1.77 10.20
C ALA A 438 6.11 -1.21 10.87
N ALA A 439 5.67 -0.02 10.46
CA ALA A 439 4.42 0.60 10.92
C ALA A 439 3.15 -0.11 10.42
N ALA A 440 3.28 -1.00 9.44
CA ALA A 440 2.19 -1.70 8.76
C ALA A 440 2.19 -3.21 9.08
N LEU A 441 2.88 -3.65 10.13
CA LEU A 441 2.91 -5.06 10.53
C LEU A 441 1.60 -5.49 11.20
N LYS A 442 1.30 -6.78 11.15
CA LYS A 442 0.12 -7.34 11.83
C LYS A 442 0.38 -7.43 13.33
N GLY A 443 -0.42 -6.70 14.11
CA GLY A 443 -0.33 -6.62 15.57
C GLY A 443 -1.60 -6.00 16.17
N GLN A 444 -1.60 -5.80 17.49
CA GLN A 444 -2.59 -5.05 18.24
C GLN A 444 -2.05 -3.65 18.50
N TYR A 445 -2.52 -2.69 17.70
CA TYR A 445 -2.25 -1.27 17.90
C TYR A 445 -3.01 -0.73 19.11
N GLN A 446 -2.44 0.23 19.81
CA GLN A 446 -3.08 0.95 20.93
C GLN A 446 -4.42 1.55 20.52
N ASN A 447 -4.53 2.07 19.29
CA ASN A 447 -5.79 2.43 18.69
C ASN A 447 -6.33 1.29 17.79
N PRO A 448 -7.26 0.45 18.27
CA PRO A 448 -7.77 -0.69 17.52
C PRO A 448 -8.73 -0.29 16.40
N THR A 449 -9.09 1.00 16.28
CA THR A 449 -10.00 1.48 15.21
C THR A 449 -9.27 1.75 13.89
N LYS A 450 -7.94 1.65 13.88
CA LYS A 450 -7.10 1.95 12.72
C LYS A 450 -6.65 0.68 12.01
N THR A 451 -6.73 0.70 10.69
CA THR A 451 -6.13 -0.31 9.82
C THR A 451 -4.62 -0.08 9.70
N ARG A 452 -3.87 -1.08 9.24
CA ARG A 452 -2.41 -0.97 9.04
C ARG A 452 -2.07 0.09 7.99
N ALA A 453 -2.91 0.23 6.97
CA ALA A 453 -2.76 1.28 5.96
C ALA A 453 -2.93 2.68 6.56
N GLN A 454 -3.92 2.87 7.44
CA GLN A 454 -4.12 4.15 8.15
C GLN A 454 -2.97 4.46 9.11
N VAL A 455 -2.45 3.47 9.83
CA VAL A 455 -1.30 3.64 10.72
C VAL A 455 -0.07 4.09 9.93
N LEU A 456 0.30 3.36 8.86
CA LEU A 456 1.41 3.77 8.00
C LEU A 456 1.18 5.15 7.40
N ARG A 457 -0.02 5.42 6.85
CA ARG A 457 -0.34 6.70 6.22
C ARG A 457 -0.21 7.87 7.20
N SER A 458 -0.78 7.75 8.39
CA SER A 458 -0.70 8.78 9.43
C SER A 458 0.73 9.00 9.91
N GLY A 459 1.52 7.93 10.06
CA GLY A 459 2.95 8.01 10.34
C GLY A 459 3.69 8.81 9.27
N LEU A 460 3.52 8.47 7.99
CA LEU A 460 4.17 9.16 6.87
C LEU A 460 3.76 10.63 6.75
N GLU A 461 2.49 10.96 6.99
CA GLU A 461 2.01 12.34 7.02
C GLU A 461 2.64 13.14 8.18
N ALA A 462 2.79 12.51 9.34
CA ALA A 462 3.45 13.12 10.49
C ALA A 462 4.95 13.34 10.24
N LEU A 463 5.67 12.37 9.67
CA LEU A 463 7.07 12.54 9.28
C LEU A 463 7.23 13.64 8.21
N ARG A 464 6.33 13.68 7.21
CA ARG A 464 6.34 14.73 6.18
C ARG A 464 6.13 16.12 6.80
N HIS A 465 5.24 16.25 7.78
CA HIS A 465 5.04 17.50 8.51
C HIS A 465 6.28 17.88 9.32
N ALA A 466 6.89 16.93 10.02
CA ALA A 466 8.10 17.14 10.83
C ALA A 466 9.30 17.59 9.97
N ALA A 467 9.45 17.00 8.77
CA ALA A 467 10.50 17.36 7.82
C ALA A 467 10.27 18.72 7.12
N GLY A 468 9.08 19.30 7.19
CA GLY A 468 8.73 20.50 6.40
C GLY A 468 8.46 20.19 4.94
N LYS A 469 8.28 21.20 4.08
CA LYS A 469 7.90 21.02 2.66
C LYS A 469 9.10 20.91 1.71
N ASP A 470 10.25 21.44 2.11
CA ASP A 470 11.41 21.64 1.23
C ASP A 470 12.40 20.46 1.27
N THR A 471 12.42 19.68 2.34
CA THR A 471 13.27 18.49 2.47
C THR A 471 12.80 17.37 1.55
N ILE A 472 13.70 16.80 0.77
CA ILE A 472 13.42 15.62 -0.07
C ILE A 472 13.35 14.39 0.83
N MET A 473 12.25 13.63 0.73
CA MET A 473 12.07 12.36 1.43
C MET A 473 12.00 11.23 0.42
N LEU A 474 13.01 10.35 0.43
CA LEU A 474 13.00 9.12 -0.35
C LEU A 474 12.57 7.97 0.55
N ALA A 475 11.41 7.37 0.29
CA ALA A 475 11.06 6.08 0.88
C ALA A 475 11.99 4.99 0.31
N CYS A 476 12.55 4.18 1.19
CA CYS A 476 13.47 3.08 0.91
C CYS A 476 13.03 1.82 1.66
N GLY A 477 13.62 0.70 1.27
CA GLY A 477 13.26 -0.63 1.72
C GLY A 477 12.23 -1.21 0.82
#